data_AF-A0A850JJZ9-F1
#
_entry.id   AF-A0A850JJZ9-F1
#
_cell.length_a   1.000
_cell.length_b   1.000
_cell.length_c   1.000
_cell.angle_alpha   90.00
_cell.angle_beta   90.00
_cell.angle_gamma   90.00
#
_symmetry.space_group_name_H-M   'P 1'
#
loop_
_entity.id
_entity.type
_entity.pdbx_description
1 polymer ?
#
loop_
_entity_poly.entity_id
_entity_poly.type
_entity_poly.pdbx_seq_one_letter_code
_entity_poly.pdbx_strand_id
1 'polypeptide(L)'
;MNDLKERLERIANVPAPAPAVDVAAAVAKGRRIKRTRKAAVAVVAGVSVAVAGVVVLPSPSEERPSKVVEPPSRYGTPLIEKAAFGWLPAGFARTRVTQEDGRLSTYKVNAGRGPGNLSITLTLYPAGIRPGVPMLPGARKGHLTKAAPVNGRPAYWSIKPGGPGSQQVPAEFRWEYRPKTWALLSISDRGVADVETVRRIAAGVEFGGEKPMAFPVRVTGLPAGLELGRVWLGGGPDVLFALGASDGDGELRVALSPASETVKNRFKPNTTIDGHPAFDTRLPHPGPTAGRVPSSKAQSLHVFGVRGFDISIDARGEPLQRLQASGGVTGLFRRITVIGKDPKDWTTTPLR
;
A
#
# COMPACT_ATOMS: atom_id res chain seq x y z
N MET A 1 15.81 -36.45 -22.84
CA MET A 1 15.53 -35.00 -22.78
C MET A 1 14.70 -34.45 -23.96
N ASN A 2 14.20 -35.28 -24.90
CA ASN A 2 13.43 -34.81 -26.08
C ASN A 2 11.91 -34.69 -25.87
N ASP A 3 11.35 -35.30 -24.83
CA ASP A 3 9.89 -35.36 -24.58
C ASP A 3 9.26 -33.97 -24.22
N LEU A 4 10.04 -33.07 -23.61
CA LEU A 4 9.53 -31.74 -23.24
C LEU A 4 9.33 -30.83 -24.46
N LYS A 5 10.22 -30.93 -25.45
CA LYS A 5 10.17 -30.12 -26.67
C LYS A 5 8.97 -30.50 -27.53
N GLU A 6 8.73 -31.80 -27.72
CA GLU A 6 7.57 -32.30 -28.47
C GLU A 6 6.24 -31.94 -27.80
N ARG A 7 6.18 -31.95 -26.46
CA ARG A 7 4.97 -31.53 -25.74
C ARG A 7 4.67 -30.04 -25.88
N LEU A 8 5.69 -29.19 -25.92
CA LEU A 8 5.50 -27.75 -26.12
C LEU A 8 5.12 -27.41 -27.57
N GLU A 9 5.73 -28.04 -28.56
CA GLU A 9 5.35 -27.88 -29.97
C GLU A 9 3.92 -28.36 -30.24
N ARG A 10 3.48 -29.43 -29.57
CA ARG A 10 2.09 -29.91 -29.67
C ARG A 10 1.08 -28.89 -29.13
N ILE A 11 1.38 -28.22 -28.02
CA ILE A 11 0.49 -27.20 -27.43
C ILE A 11 0.44 -25.94 -28.31
N ALA A 12 1.56 -25.55 -28.90
CA ALA A 12 1.64 -24.38 -29.78
C ALA A 12 0.83 -24.54 -31.08
N ASN A 13 0.65 -25.78 -31.55
CA ASN A 13 -0.05 -26.08 -32.80
C ASN A 13 -1.57 -26.33 -32.63
N VAL A 14 -2.13 -26.20 -31.42
CA VAL A 14 -3.58 -26.29 -31.23
C VAL A 14 -4.21 -24.93 -31.59
N PRO A 15 -5.10 -24.86 -32.61
CA PRO A 15 -5.78 -23.61 -32.94
C PRO A 15 -6.58 -23.10 -31.75
N ALA A 16 -6.46 -21.81 -31.47
CA ALA A 16 -7.17 -21.18 -30.36
C ALA A 16 -8.69 -21.38 -30.54
N PRO A 17 -9.43 -21.71 -29.46
CA PRO A 17 -10.87 -21.81 -29.54
C PRO A 17 -11.47 -20.46 -29.95
N ALA A 18 -12.51 -20.50 -30.78
CA ALA A 18 -13.19 -19.30 -31.23
C ALA A 18 -13.62 -18.45 -30.02
N PRO A 19 -13.39 -17.12 -30.04
CA PRO A 19 -13.73 -16.26 -28.92
C PRO A 19 -15.23 -16.32 -28.63
N ALA A 20 -15.59 -16.76 -27.42
CA ALA A 20 -16.97 -16.90 -26.95
C ALA A 20 -17.65 -15.56 -26.61
N VAL A 21 -17.01 -14.42 -26.91
CA VAL A 21 -17.46 -13.10 -26.51
C VAL A 21 -17.76 -12.26 -27.74
N ASP A 22 -19.05 -12.00 -27.97
CA ASP A 22 -19.51 -11.00 -28.91
C ASP A 22 -19.23 -9.59 -28.36
N VAL A 23 -18.11 -9.02 -28.79
CA VAL A 23 -17.64 -7.68 -28.39
C VAL A 23 -18.66 -6.60 -28.79
N ALA A 24 -19.37 -6.78 -29.92
CA ALA A 24 -20.35 -5.80 -30.39
C ALA A 24 -21.59 -5.77 -29.47
N ALA A 25 -22.07 -6.93 -29.04
CA ALA A 25 -23.17 -7.03 -28.07
C ALA A 25 -22.80 -6.40 -26.71
N ALA A 26 -21.57 -6.59 -26.25
CA ALA A 26 -21.08 -5.99 -25.00
C ALA A 26 -21.04 -4.44 -25.09
N VAL A 27 -20.55 -3.89 -26.20
CA VAL A 27 -20.48 -2.43 -26.42
C VAL A 27 -21.88 -1.81 -26.53
N ALA A 28 -22.83 -2.49 -27.19
CA ALA A 28 -24.21 -2.02 -27.31
C ALA A 28 -24.91 -1.93 -25.93
N LYS A 29 -24.71 -2.94 -25.07
CA LYS A 29 -25.27 -2.95 -23.71
C LYS A 29 -24.73 -1.81 -22.84
N GLY A 30 -23.44 -1.49 -22.96
CA GLY A 30 -22.81 -0.38 -22.22
C GLY A 30 -23.36 0.99 -22.62
N ARG A 31 -23.62 1.24 -23.91
CA ARG A 31 -24.17 2.51 -24.39
C ARG A 31 -25.59 2.78 -23.87
N ARG A 32 -26.42 1.74 -23.73
CA ARG A 32 -27.82 1.88 -23.26
C ARG A 32 -27.91 2.33 -21.80
N ILE A 33 -27.06 1.77 -20.93
CA ILE A 33 -27.00 2.11 -19.49
C ILE A 33 -26.54 3.56 -19.27
N LYS A 34 -25.63 4.06 -20.11
CA LYS A 34 -25.13 5.44 -20.00
C LYS A 34 -26.19 6.48 -20.37
N ARG A 35 -27.12 6.15 -21.28
CA ARG A 35 -28.21 7.07 -21.69
C ARG A 35 -29.30 7.17 -20.63
N THR A 36 -29.68 6.07 -19.97
CA THR A 36 -30.73 6.10 -18.92
C THR A 36 -30.30 6.89 -17.69
N ARG A 37 -29.00 6.90 -17.35
CA ARG A 37 -28.47 7.68 -16.21
C ARG A 37 -28.48 9.19 -16.42
N LYS A 38 -28.52 9.69 -17.66
CA LYS A 38 -28.54 11.14 -17.93
C LYS A 38 -29.92 11.77 -17.83
N ALA A 39 -30.99 10.99 -17.74
CA ALA A 39 -32.36 11.50 -17.70
C ALA A 39 -32.90 11.78 -16.28
N ALA A 40 -32.15 11.44 -15.21
CA ALA A 40 -32.66 11.43 -13.84
C ALA A 40 -32.26 12.63 -12.96
N VAL A 41 -31.66 13.70 -13.52
CA VAL A 41 -31.07 14.81 -12.70
C VAL A 41 -31.82 16.15 -12.81
N ALA A 42 -32.94 16.24 -13.53
CA ALA A 42 -33.61 17.53 -13.74
C ALA A 42 -35.06 17.58 -13.25
N VAL A 43 -35.29 17.63 -11.93
CA VAL A 43 -36.45 18.32 -11.29
C VAL A 43 -36.14 18.51 -9.79
N VAL A 44 -35.78 19.72 -9.33
CA VAL A 44 -36.34 20.40 -8.14
C VAL A 44 -36.00 21.88 -8.25
N ALA A 45 -37.01 22.71 -8.57
CA ALA A 45 -36.99 24.16 -8.45
C ALA A 45 -38.37 24.62 -7.95
N GLY A 46 -38.40 25.56 -6.99
CA GLY A 46 -39.59 26.17 -6.39
C GLY A 46 -39.64 25.93 -4.87
N VAL A 47 -39.84 26.92 -3.98
CA VAL A 47 -40.59 28.18 -4.08
C VAL A 47 -40.00 29.21 -3.09
N SER A 48 -39.96 30.47 -3.51
CA SER A 48 -39.58 31.66 -2.75
C SER A 48 -40.79 32.24 -1.98
N VAL A 49 -40.60 32.67 -0.73
CA VAL A 49 -41.50 33.60 -0.04
C VAL A 49 -40.68 34.75 0.52
N ALA A 50 -41.11 35.96 0.16
CA ALA A 50 -40.49 37.24 0.50
C ALA A 50 -40.87 37.69 1.92
N VAL A 51 -39.88 38.21 2.66
CA VAL A 51 -40.11 39.09 3.82
C VAL A 51 -39.16 40.28 3.67
N ALA A 52 -39.76 41.46 3.52
CA ALA A 52 -39.06 42.74 3.54
C ALA A 52 -38.64 43.06 4.98
N GLY A 53 -37.34 43.21 5.21
CA GLY A 53 -36.77 43.64 6.48
C GLY A 53 -35.50 44.44 6.22
N VAL A 54 -35.46 45.68 6.70
CA VAL A 54 -34.30 46.57 6.66
C VAL A 54 -33.13 45.90 7.38
N VAL A 55 -32.03 45.64 6.66
CA VAL A 55 -30.79 45.10 7.24
C VAL A 55 -29.62 45.98 6.82
N VAL A 56 -28.91 46.42 7.86
CA VAL A 56 -27.62 47.12 7.87
C VAL A 56 -26.64 46.49 6.87
N LEU A 57 -26.04 47.31 5.99
CA LEU A 57 -24.97 46.92 5.08
C LEU A 57 -23.78 46.33 5.89
N PRO A 58 -23.45 45.04 5.74
CA PRO A 58 -22.17 44.52 6.19
C PRO A 58 -21.11 44.91 5.16
N SER A 59 -19.96 45.38 5.66
CA SER A 59 -18.73 45.59 4.89
C SER A 59 -18.46 44.42 3.93
N PRO A 60 -17.87 44.67 2.73
CA PRO A 60 -17.52 43.62 1.80
C PRO A 60 -16.57 42.65 2.51
N SER A 61 -17.11 41.49 2.89
CA SER A 61 -16.32 40.38 3.37
C SER A 61 -15.33 40.04 2.26
N GLU A 62 -14.04 40.06 2.60
CA GLU A 62 -12.99 39.45 1.80
C GLU A 62 -13.51 38.12 1.28
N GLU A 63 -13.65 38.05 -0.04
CA GLU A 63 -14.08 36.89 -0.78
C GLU A 63 -13.04 35.80 -0.50
N ARG A 64 -13.34 34.98 0.52
CA ARG A 64 -12.49 33.87 0.94
C ARG A 64 -12.20 33.06 -0.32
N PRO A 65 -10.94 32.95 -0.76
CA PRO A 65 -10.64 32.40 -2.07
C PRO A 65 -11.31 31.04 -2.18
N SER A 66 -12.24 30.95 -3.14
CA SER A 66 -12.96 29.75 -3.49
C SER A 66 -11.97 28.60 -3.48
N LYS A 67 -12.14 27.65 -2.55
CA LYS A 67 -11.27 26.49 -2.37
C LYS A 67 -11.09 25.85 -3.74
N VAL A 68 -9.93 26.12 -4.37
CA VAL A 68 -9.63 25.67 -5.72
C VAL A 68 -9.87 24.17 -5.71
N VAL A 69 -10.86 23.73 -6.50
CA VAL A 69 -11.19 22.32 -6.60
C VAL A 69 -9.98 21.65 -7.23
N GLU A 70 -9.18 21.01 -6.38
CA GLU A 70 -7.97 20.34 -6.84
C GLU A 70 -8.39 19.22 -7.81
N PRO A 71 -7.72 19.11 -8.98
CA PRO A 71 -8.03 18.05 -9.93
C PRO A 71 -7.85 16.68 -9.26
N PRO A 72 -8.69 15.69 -9.60
CA PRO A 72 -8.61 14.37 -9.00
C PRO A 72 -7.22 13.77 -9.23
N SER A 73 -6.61 13.24 -8.17
CA SER A 73 -5.33 12.55 -8.27
C SER A 73 -5.45 11.35 -9.21
N ARG A 74 -4.53 11.27 -10.19
CA ARG A 74 -4.44 10.13 -11.12
C ARG A 74 -4.21 8.80 -10.39
N TYR A 75 -3.56 8.83 -9.22
CA TYR A 75 -3.22 7.65 -8.43
C TYR A 75 -4.32 7.24 -7.45
N GLY A 76 -5.43 7.99 -7.39
CA GLY A 76 -6.52 7.74 -6.43
C GLY A 76 -6.07 7.92 -4.98
N THR A 77 -6.77 7.26 -4.05
CA THR A 77 -6.38 7.17 -2.64
C THR A 77 -5.44 5.99 -2.46
N PRO A 78 -4.14 6.22 -2.15
CA PRO A 78 -3.15 5.13 -2.14
C PRO A 78 -3.45 4.03 -1.12
N LEU A 79 -4.02 4.41 0.03
CA LEU A 79 -4.28 3.48 1.12
C LEU A 79 -5.62 3.80 1.79
N ILE A 80 -6.50 2.81 1.81
CA ILE A 80 -7.78 2.85 2.49
C ILE A 80 -7.73 1.87 3.66
N GLU A 81 -8.12 2.30 4.85
CA GLU A 81 -8.09 1.46 6.04
C GLU A 81 -9.15 0.36 5.96
N LYS A 82 -8.77 -0.88 5.66
CA LYS A 82 -9.73 -2.00 5.53
C LYS A 82 -10.01 -2.75 6.83
N ALA A 83 -9.08 -2.68 7.78
CA ALA A 83 -9.21 -3.25 9.12
C ALA A 83 -8.29 -2.58 10.14
N ALA A 84 -8.66 -2.75 11.41
CA ALA A 84 -7.90 -2.32 12.58
C ALA A 84 -7.97 -3.40 13.69
N PHE A 85 -6.97 -3.39 14.59
CA PHE A 85 -7.05 -4.17 15.81
C PHE A 85 -7.86 -3.40 16.85
N GLY A 86 -8.99 -3.94 17.30
CA GLY A 86 -9.77 -3.40 18.43
C GLY A 86 -9.23 -3.83 19.79
N TRP A 87 -8.41 -4.89 19.85
CA TRP A 87 -7.66 -5.27 21.04
C TRP A 87 -6.27 -5.82 20.69
N LEU A 88 -5.28 -5.47 21.50
CA LEU A 88 -3.92 -5.99 21.45
C LEU A 88 -3.41 -6.30 22.86
N PRO A 89 -2.46 -7.25 23.01
CA PRO A 89 -1.80 -7.49 24.30
C PRO A 89 -1.12 -6.23 24.84
N ALA A 90 -0.94 -6.16 26.16
CA ALA A 90 -0.28 -5.03 26.80
C ALA A 90 1.13 -4.79 26.21
N GLY A 91 1.45 -3.52 25.94
CA GLY A 91 2.71 -3.09 25.31
C GLY A 91 2.76 -3.25 23.79
N PHE A 92 1.72 -3.78 23.14
CA PHE A 92 1.61 -3.82 21.69
C PHE A 92 0.76 -2.65 21.19
N ALA A 93 1.19 -2.08 20.06
CA ALA A 93 0.44 -1.07 19.33
C ALA A 93 0.52 -1.34 17.84
N ARG A 94 -0.36 -0.73 17.04
CA ARG A 94 -0.27 -0.76 15.57
C ARG A 94 1.03 -0.08 15.13
N THR A 95 1.84 -0.79 14.35
CA THR A 95 3.16 -0.31 13.89
C THR A 95 3.22 -0.01 12.41
N ARG A 96 2.37 -0.65 11.60
CA ARG A 96 2.35 -0.45 10.14
C ARG A 96 1.05 -0.93 9.50
N VAL A 97 0.54 -0.17 8.54
CA VAL A 97 -0.48 -0.61 7.58
C VAL A 97 0.17 -0.71 6.21
N THR A 98 -0.14 -1.76 5.45
CA THR A 98 0.42 -1.99 4.11
C THR A 98 -0.69 -2.41 3.16
N GLN A 99 -0.70 -1.82 1.96
CA GLN A 99 -1.43 -2.34 0.81
C GLN A 99 -0.43 -2.71 -0.27
N GLU A 100 -0.57 -3.90 -0.81
CA GLU A 100 0.27 -4.44 -1.85
C GLU A 100 -0.63 -4.89 -2.98
N ASP A 101 -0.55 -4.21 -4.12
CA ASP A 101 -1.29 -4.45 -5.34
C ASP A 101 -0.35 -5.12 -6.33
N GLY A 102 -0.34 -6.44 -6.30
CA GLY A 102 0.36 -7.30 -7.26
C GLY A 102 -0.56 -8.41 -7.75
N ARG A 103 0.01 -9.57 -8.10
CA ARG A 103 -0.78 -10.75 -8.50
C ARG A 103 -1.86 -11.14 -7.48
N LEU A 104 -1.60 -10.90 -6.20
CA LEU A 104 -2.56 -11.04 -5.12
C LEU A 104 -2.59 -9.74 -4.33
N SER A 105 -3.62 -8.92 -4.54
CA SER A 105 -3.81 -7.70 -3.74
C SER A 105 -4.04 -8.09 -2.29
N THR A 106 -3.20 -7.63 -1.37
CA THR A 106 -3.35 -7.89 0.06
C THR A 106 -3.30 -6.60 0.87
N TYR A 107 -4.02 -6.60 1.98
CA TYR A 107 -3.97 -5.53 2.98
C TYR A 107 -3.46 -6.11 4.29
N LYS A 108 -2.47 -5.46 4.90
CA LYS A 108 -1.83 -5.94 6.12
C LYS A 108 -1.87 -4.87 7.21
N VAL A 109 -2.17 -5.29 8.43
CA VAL A 109 -2.04 -4.49 9.65
C VAL A 109 -1.04 -5.19 10.55
N ASN A 110 -0.01 -4.47 10.99
CA ASN A 110 1.03 -4.99 11.84
C ASN A 110 0.95 -4.31 13.20
N ALA A 111 1.28 -5.07 14.23
CA ALA A 111 1.43 -4.61 15.59
C ALA A 111 2.68 -5.22 16.23
N GLY A 112 3.24 -4.50 17.21
CA GLY A 112 4.48 -4.87 17.86
C GLY A 112 4.83 -3.96 19.01
N ARG A 113 5.90 -4.29 19.72
CA ARG A 113 6.49 -3.46 20.79
C ARG A 113 7.40 -2.40 20.17
N GLY A 114 6.80 -1.31 19.70
CA GLY A 114 7.50 -0.15 19.15
C GLY A 114 7.62 -0.13 17.62
N PRO A 115 8.14 0.98 17.05
CA PRO A 115 8.19 1.19 15.60
C PRO A 115 8.95 0.09 14.86
N GLY A 116 8.44 -0.32 13.69
CA GLY A 116 9.09 -1.33 12.83
C GLY A 116 8.96 -2.78 13.31
N ASN A 117 8.51 -3.02 14.55
CA ASN A 117 8.25 -4.36 15.06
C ASN A 117 6.94 -4.91 14.44
N LEU A 118 7.01 -6.08 13.80
CA LEU A 118 5.90 -6.74 13.09
C LEU A 118 5.53 -8.08 13.77
N SER A 119 5.61 -8.15 15.10
CA SER A 119 5.36 -9.37 15.88
C SER A 119 3.98 -9.98 15.67
N ILE A 120 2.98 -9.16 15.34
CA ILE A 120 1.62 -9.58 15.03
C ILE A 120 1.26 -9.01 13.67
N THR A 121 0.95 -9.87 12.70
CA THR A 121 0.55 -9.46 11.35
C THR A 121 -0.81 -10.03 11.02
N LEU A 122 -1.79 -9.15 10.80
CA LEU A 122 -3.08 -9.47 10.19
C LEU A 122 -2.98 -9.22 8.69
N THR A 123 -3.28 -10.23 7.87
CA THR A 123 -3.36 -10.13 6.40
C THR A 123 -4.78 -10.42 5.95
N LEU A 124 -5.35 -9.52 5.15
CA LEU A 124 -6.63 -9.70 4.49
C LEU A 124 -6.42 -10.10 3.04
N TYR A 125 -7.10 -11.17 2.65
CA TYR A 125 -7.10 -11.69 1.28
C TYR A 125 -8.30 -11.17 0.50
N PRO A 126 -8.18 -11.01 -0.82
CA PRO A 126 -9.30 -10.60 -1.66
C PRO A 126 -10.36 -11.71 -1.72
N ALA A 127 -11.58 -11.33 -2.09
CA ALA A 127 -12.69 -12.28 -2.18
C ALA A 127 -12.37 -13.46 -3.11
N GLY A 128 -12.75 -14.66 -2.69
CA GLY A 128 -12.48 -15.91 -3.41
C GLY A 128 -11.09 -16.49 -3.17
N ILE A 129 -10.14 -15.74 -2.60
CA ILE A 129 -8.80 -16.25 -2.29
C ILE A 129 -8.77 -16.77 -0.86
N ARG A 130 -8.37 -18.04 -0.72
CA ARG A 130 -8.08 -18.65 0.58
C ARG A 130 -6.58 -18.62 0.84
N PRO A 131 -6.12 -18.33 2.08
CA PRO A 131 -4.72 -18.45 2.43
C PRO A 131 -4.24 -19.89 2.15
N GLY A 132 -3.04 -20.03 1.56
CA GLY A 132 -2.41 -21.35 1.38
C GLY A 132 -2.07 -21.99 2.73
N VAL A 133 -1.88 -23.30 2.78
CA VAL A 133 -1.38 -23.97 4.00
C VAL A 133 0.15 -23.90 3.99
N PRO A 134 0.81 -23.35 5.03
CA PRO A 134 2.26 -23.21 5.03
C PRO A 134 2.95 -24.58 5.00
N MET A 135 4.16 -24.61 4.45
CA MET A 135 5.05 -25.76 4.55
C MET A 135 5.70 -25.76 5.94
N LEU A 136 5.78 -26.93 6.56
CA LEU A 136 6.45 -27.18 7.83
C LEU A 136 7.96 -27.44 7.59
N PRO A 137 8.79 -27.42 8.64
CA PRO A 137 10.21 -27.81 8.54
C PRO A 137 10.41 -29.12 7.77
N GLY A 138 11.44 -29.16 6.92
CA GLY A 138 11.73 -30.32 6.07
C GLY A 138 10.79 -30.49 4.88
N ALA A 139 10.19 -29.40 4.38
CA ALA A 139 9.28 -29.40 3.24
C ALA A 139 8.06 -30.34 3.42
N ARG A 140 7.62 -30.54 4.67
CA ARG A 140 6.39 -31.28 4.94
C ARG A 140 5.18 -30.39 4.73
N LYS A 141 4.14 -30.90 4.09
CA LYS A 141 2.90 -30.14 3.91
C LYS A 141 2.23 -29.93 5.27
N GLY A 142 1.90 -28.68 5.61
CA GLY A 142 1.07 -28.39 6.77
C GLY A 142 -0.35 -28.93 6.60
N HIS A 143 -1.11 -28.98 7.69
CA HIS A 143 -2.54 -29.31 7.69
C HIS A 143 -3.32 -28.26 8.44
N LEU A 144 -4.60 -28.09 8.09
CA LEU A 144 -5.50 -27.20 8.80
C LEU A 144 -6.14 -27.95 9.96
N THR A 145 -6.02 -27.40 11.16
CA THR A 145 -6.70 -27.92 12.35
C THR A 145 -7.90 -27.03 12.64
N LYS A 146 -9.10 -27.62 12.74
CA LYS A 146 -10.33 -26.86 13.03
C LYS A 146 -10.20 -26.12 14.37
N ALA A 147 -10.69 -24.89 14.42
CA ALA A 147 -10.73 -24.08 15.62
C ALA A 147 -12.17 -23.68 15.97
N ALA A 148 -12.33 -23.12 17.17
CA ALA A 148 -13.59 -22.46 17.53
C ALA A 148 -13.86 -21.28 16.57
N PRO A 149 -15.11 -21.08 16.13
CA PRO A 149 -15.47 -19.97 15.25
C PRO A 149 -15.06 -18.59 15.80
N VAL A 150 -14.77 -17.65 14.90
CA VAL A 150 -14.56 -16.24 15.23
C VAL A 150 -15.80 -15.48 14.79
N ASN A 151 -16.52 -14.86 15.73
CA ASN A 151 -17.75 -14.10 15.43
C ASN A 151 -18.75 -14.91 14.55
N GLY A 152 -18.94 -16.19 14.89
CA GLY A 152 -19.82 -17.13 14.18
C GLY A 152 -19.29 -17.69 12.85
N ARG A 153 -18.06 -17.33 12.44
CA ARG A 153 -17.47 -17.73 11.16
C ARG A 153 -16.44 -18.86 11.33
N PRO A 154 -16.30 -19.75 10.33
CA PRO A 154 -15.36 -20.86 10.40
C PRO A 154 -13.91 -20.37 10.54
N ALA A 155 -13.16 -21.05 11.41
CA ALA A 155 -11.78 -20.71 11.73
C ALA A 155 -10.91 -21.97 11.85
N TYR A 156 -9.62 -21.80 11.55
CA TYR A 156 -8.65 -22.88 11.48
C TYR A 156 -7.28 -22.40 11.95
N TRP A 157 -6.53 -23.31 12.56
CA TRP A 157 -5.09 -23.16 12.78
C TRP A 157 -4.35 -23.68 11.56
N SER A 158 -3.46 -22.87 11.01
CA SER A 158 -2.41 -23.34 10.12
C SER A 158 -1.22 -23.86 10.92
N ILE A 159 -0.88 -23.11 11.98
CA ILE A 159 0.12 -23.49 12.97
C ILE A 159 -0.48 -23.15 14.33
N LYS A 160 -0.87 -24.19 15.07
CA LYS A 160 -1.40 -24.03 16.43
C LYS A 160 -0.23 -23.78 17.40
N PRO A 161 -0.36 -22.88 18.38
CA PRO A 161 0.58 -22.75 19.48
C PRO A 161 1.02 -24.10 20.06
N GLY A 162 2.34 -24.32 20.13
CA GLY A 162 2.94 -25.57 20.62
C GLY A 162 2.80 -26.79 19.69
N GLY A 163 2.16 -26.65 18.53
CA GLY A 163 2.00 -27.72 17.55
C GLY A 163 3.12 -27.79 16.49
N PRO A 164 3.03 -28.74 15.53
CA PRO A 164 3.97 -28.82 14.42
C PRO A 164 4.11 -27.49 13.66
N GLY A 165 5.34 -27.01 13.48
CA GLY A 165 5.64 -25.73 12.83
C GLY A 165 5.77 -24.53 13.76
N SER A 166 5.36 -24.63 15.03
CA SER A 166 5.41 -23.51 15.99
C SER A 166 6.83 -23.02 16.29
N GLN A 167 7.85 -23.81 15.94
CA GLN A 167 9.24 -23.40 16.05
C GLN A 167 9.67 -22.38 14.99
N GLN A 168 8.99 -22.35 13.83
CA GLN A 168 9.23 -21.38 12.75
C GLN A 168 8.36 -20.14 12.92
N VAL A 169 7.04 -20.36 13.08
CA VAL A 169 6.05 -19.31 13.34
C VAL A 169 5.22 -19.76 14.54
N PRO A 170 5.38 -19.12 15.71
CA PRO A 170 4.70 -19.51 16.95
C PRO A 170 3.20 -19.78 16.83
N ALA A 171 2.48 -18.93 16.08
CA ALA A 171 1.08 -19.17 15.76
C ALA A 171 0.69 -18.59 14.40
N GLU A 172 -0.11 -19.35 13.65
CA GLU A 172 -0.77 -18.88 12.43
C GLU A 172 -2.24 -19.35 12.42
N PHE A 173 -3.14 -18.38 12.40
CA PHE A 173 -4.57 -18.56 12.58
C PHE A 173 -5.35 -17.88 11.47
N ARG A 174 -6.33 -18.57 10.89
CA ARG A 174 -7.11 -18.07 9.76
C ARG A 174 -8.60 -18.22 10.01
N TRP A 175 -9.37 -17.24 9.58
CA TRP A 175 -10.83 -17.30 9.66
C TRP A 175 -11.46 -16.56 8.50
N GLU A 176 -12.68 -16.95 8.18
CA GLU A 176 -13.53 -16.22 7.25
C GLU A 176 -14.13 -15.00 7.96
N TYR A 177 -13.99 -13.79 7.42
CA TYR A 177 -14.56 -12.58 8.06
C TYR A 177 -15.78 -12.02 7.32
N ARG A 178 -15.95 -12.36 6.03
CA ARG A 178 -17.16 -12.20 5.23
C ARG A 178 -17.26 -13.39 4.27
N PRO A 179 -18.42 -13.66 3.63
CA PRO A 179 -18.54 -14.78 2.71
C PRO A 179 -17.44 -14.77 1.65
N LYS A 180 -16.66 -15.86 1.60
CA LYS A 180 -15.54 -16.09 0.71
C LYS A 180 -14.36 -15.13 0.88
N THR A 181 -14.23 -14.41 1.99
CA THR A 181 -13.08 -13.53 2.29
C THR A 181 -12.39 -13.96 3.58
N TRP A 182 -11.07 -14.04 3.54
CA TRP A 182 -10.29 -14.66 4.61
C TRP A 182 -9.28 -13.69 5.21
N ALA A 183 -9.14 -13.78 6.53
CA ALA A 183 -8.09 -13.14 7.30
C ALA A 183 -7.08 -14.20 7.75
N LEU A 184 -5.81 -13.80 7.82
CA LEU A 184 -4.70 -14.58 8.36
C LEU A 184 -3.99 -13.76 9.43
N LEU A 185 -3.95 -14.26 10.65
CA LEU A 185 -3.20 -13.70 11.76
C LEU A 185 -1.97 -14.56 12.01
N SER A 186 -0.80 -13.96 11.83
CA SER A 186 0.51 -14.57 12.13
C SER A 186 1.10 -13.87 13.35
N ILE A 187 1.54 -14.65 14.35
CA ILE A 187 2.23 -14.14 15.53
C ILE A 187 3.64 -14.74 15.57
N SER A 188 4.65 -13.87 15.49
CA SER A 188 6.07 -14.25 15.59
C SER A 188 6.65 -14.08 16.99
N ASP A 189 6.00 -13.33 17.88
CA ASP A 189 6.39 -13.21 19.28
C ASP A 189 5.82 -14.37 20.11
N ARG A 190 6.71 -15.27 20.56
CA ARG A 190 6.36 -16.44 21.38
C ARG A 190 5.67 -16.06 22.69
N GLY A 191 5.99 -14.90 23.27
CA GLY A 191 5.44 -14.47 24.56
C GLY A 191 3.96 -14.13 24.53
N VAL A 192 3.35 -14.00 23.34
CA VAL A 192 1.92 -13.71 23.16
C VAL A 192 1.23 -14.68 22.18
N ALA A 193 1.91 -15.77 21.82
CA ALA A 193 1.44 -16.73 20.84
C ALA A 193 0.72 -17.92 21.49
N ASP A 194 -0.11 -17.69 22.51
CA ASP A 194 -1.00 -18.71 23.07
C ASP A 194 -2.39 -18.71 22.41
N VAL A 195 -3.15 -19.79 22.62
CA VAL A 195 -4.45 -19.99 21.96
C VAL A 195 -5.46 -18.92 22.34
N GLU A 196 -5.48 -18.49 23.60
CA GLU A 196 -6.45 -17.51 24.10
C GLU A 196 -6.16 -16.13 23.51
N THR A 197 -4.90 -15.70 23.58
CA THR A 197 -4.46 -14.40 23.04
C THR A 197 -4.72 -14.29 21.54
N VAL A 198 -4.34 -15.30 20.75
CA VAL A 198 -4.57 -15.29 19.29
C VAL A 198 -6.07 -15.16 18.98
N ARG A 199 -6.93 -15.92 19.69
CA ARG A 199 -8.38 -15.85 19.49
C ARG A 199 -8.96 -14.51 19.90
N ARG A 200 -8.46 -13.92 21.00
CA ARG A 200 -8.90 -12.61 21.48
C ARG A 200 -8.54 -11.50 20.48
N ILE A 201 -7.32 -11.52 19.91
CA ILE A 201 -6.93 -10.60 18.83
C ILE A 201 -7.86 -10.78 17.64
N ALA A 202 -8.05 -12.02 17.16
CA ALA A 202 -8.88 -12.30 16.00
C ALA A 202 -10.35 -11.86 16.17
N ALA A 203 -10.92 -12.08 17.36
CA ALA A 203 -12.28 -11.66 17.69
C ALA A 203 -12.43 -10.14 17.79
N GLY A 204 -11.38 -9.44 18.24
CA GLY A 204 -11.33 -7.99 18.34
C GLY A 204 -10.95 -7.27 17.05
N VAL A 205 -10.77 -7.95 15.91
CA VAL A 205 -10.50 -7.26 14.64
C VAL A 205 -11.75 -6.54 14.14
N GLU A 206 -11.60 -5.26 13.83
CA GLU A 206 -12.64 -4.45 13.20
C GLU A 206 -12.39 -4.44 11.68
N PHE A 207 -13.44 -4.75 10.90
CA PHE A 207 -13.36 -4.81 9.44
C PHE A 207 -14.28 -3.78 8.79
N GLY A 208 -13.88 -3.22 7.65
CA GLY A 208 -14.76 -2.42 6.80
C GLY A 208 -14.63 -0.92 6.98
N GLY A 209 -13.44 -0.41 7.28
CA GLY A 209 -13.16 1.00 7.09
C GLY A 209 -13.12 1.36 5.59
N GLU A 210 -13.58 2.56 5.27
CA GLU A 210 -13.43 3.18 3.95
C GLU A 210 -12.66 4.50 4.04
N LYS A 211 -12.06 4.76 5.21
CA LYS A 211 -11.37 6.02 5.48
C LYS A 211 -10.04 6.06 4.70
N PRO A 212 -9.84 7.07 3.85
CA PRO A 212 -8.52 7.37 3.30
C PRO A 212 -7.52 7.60 4.42
N MET A 213 -6.37 6.92 4.36
CA MET A 213 -5.28 7.22 5.28
C MET A 213 -4.58 8.51 4.84
N ALA A 214 -4.17 9.31 5.83
CA ALA A 214 -3.41 10.53 5.61
C ALA A 214 -1.90 10.24 5.69
N PHE A 215 -1.10 11.02 4.97
CA PHE A 215 0.33 10.83 4.83
C PHE A 215 1.13 12.11 5.15
N PRO A 216 2.36 11.98 5.69
CA PRO A 216 3.23 13.10 6.06
C PRO A 216 3.96 13.75 4.87
N VAL A 217 3.68 13.31 3.65
CA VAL A 217 4.41 13.70 2.45
C VAL A 217 3.47 13.85 1.26
N ARG A 218 3.81 14.77 0.37
CA ARG A 218 3.23 14.91 -0.96
C ARG A 218 4.32 14.79 -2.01
N VAL A 219 4.11 13.95 -3.01
CA VAL A 219 4.99 13.73 -4.15
C VAL A 219 4.22 14.18 -5.39
N THR A 220 4.79 15.12 -6.13
CA THR A 220 4.18 15.67 -7.34
C THR A 220 5.04 15.42 -8.58
N GLY A 221 4.43 15.42 -9.75
CA GLY A 221 5.18 15.26 -11.01
C GLY A 221 5.82 13.87 -11.12
N LEU A 222 5.09 12.85 -10.68
CA LEU A 222 5.43 11.47 -10.97
C LEU A 222 5.23 11.20 -12.47
N PRO A 223 6.10 10.39 -13.11
CA PRO A 223 5.90 10.04 -14.51
C PRO A 223 4.56 9.35 -14.76
N ALA A 224 3.90 9.72 -15.85
CA ALA A 224 2.71 9.05 -16.32
C ALA A 224 2.96 7.55 -16.58
N GLY A 225 1.92 6.72 -16.46
CA GLY A 225 1.98 5.28 -16.74
C GLY A 225 2.59 4.43 -15.63
N LEU A 226 2.99 5.04 -14.51
CA LEU A 226 3.32 4.29 -13.30
C LEU A 226 2.04 3.97 -12.52
N GLU A 227 1.98 2.78 -11.95
CA GLU A 227 0.91 2.29 -11.08
C GLU A 227 1.48 2.03 -9.69
N LEU A 228 0.67 2.30 -8.67
CA LEU A 228 1.04 2.03 -7.28
C LEU A 228 0.94 0.53 -7.03
N GLY A 229 2.08 -0.15 -6.90
CA GLY A 229 2.12 -1.59 -6.61
C GLY A 229 2.23 -1.89 -5.12
N ARG A 230 2.79 -0.98 -4.31
CA ARG A 230 2.83 -1.13 -2.86
C ARG A 230 2.86 0.22 -2.16
N VAL A 231 2.16 0.31 -1.05
CA VAL A 231 2.24 1.44 -0.12
C VAL A 231 2.26 0.90 1.30
N TRP A 232 3.04 1.53 2.19
CA TRP A 232 2.85 1.34 3.61
C TRP A 232 3.01 2.64 4.38
N LEU A 233 2.29 2.72 5.50
CA LEU A 233 2.33 3.80 6.47
C LEU A 233 2.61 3.21 7.85
N GLY A 234 3.62 3.73 8.53
CA GLY A 234 4.02 3.32 9.88
C GLY A 234 3.06 3.82 10.96
N GLY A 235 3.33 3.46 12.21
CA GLY A 235 2.66 4.04 13.38
C GLY A 235 3.05 5.50 13.63
N GLY A 236 4.17 5.94 13.04
CA GLY A 236 4.61 7.32 12.98
C GLY A 236 4.61 7.85 11.54
N PRO A 237 5.45 8.85 11.22
CA PRO A 237 5.50 9.47 9.91
C PRO A 237 6.30 8.67 8.86
N ASP A 238 6.61 7.41 9.14
CA ASP A 238 7.28 6.53 8.20
C ASP A 238 6.33 6.12 7.06
N VAL A 239 6.74 6.29 5.81
CA VAL A 239 5.95 5.92 4.64
C VAL A 239 6.84 5.40 3.52
N LEU A 240 6.30 4.49 2.72
CA LEU A 240 6.86 4.08 1.43
C LEU A 240 5.76 4.06 0.38
N PHE A 241 6.06 4.61 -0.79
CA PHE A 241 5.36 4.33 -2.04
C PHE A 241 6.28 3.55 -2.95
N ALA A 242 5.75 2.52 -3.59
CA ALA A 242 6.43 1.68 -4.56
C ALA A 242 5.56 1.60 -5.81
N LEU A 243 6.05 2.17 -6.89
CA LEU A 243 5.36 2.30 -8.17
C LEU A 243 6.10 1.52 -9.26
N GLY A 244 5.37 0.83 -10.13
CA GLY A 244 5.90 0.11 -11.28
C GLY A 244 5.16 0.48 -12.57
N ALA A 245 5.72 0.15 -13.72
CA ALA A 245 4.94 0.13 -14.97
C ALA A 245 4.15 -1.18 -15.01
N SER A 246 2.95 -1.18 -15.60
CA SER A 246 2.08 -2.37 -15.63
C SER A 246 2.69 -3.56 -16.38
N ASP A 247 3.54 -3.27 -17.36
CA ASP A 247 4.18 -4.20 -18.30
C ASP A 247 5.71 -4.21 -18.23
N GLY A 248 6.29 -3.32 -17.42
CA GLY A 248 7.72 -3.07 -17.40
C GLY A 248 8.45 -3.71 -16.23
N ASP A 249 9.73 -4.03 -16.47
CA ASP A 249 10.66 -4.33 -15.41
C ASP A 249 11.09 -3.05 -14.70
N GLY A 250 10.98 -3.04 -13.37
CA GLY A 250 11.53 -2.00 -12.52
C GLY A 250 10.58 -1.53 -11.44
N GLU A 251 11.03 -0.56 -10.67
CA GLU A 251 10.26 0.00 -9.57
C GLU A 251 10.83 1.38 -9.24
N LEU A 252 9.94 2.32 -8.92
CA LEU A 252 10.24 3.57 -8.25
C LEU A 252 9.76 3.47 -6.80
N ARG A 253 10.69 3.56 -5.85
CA ARG A 253 10.41 3.67 -4.43
C ARG A 253 10.66 5.08 -3.95
N VAL A 254 9.71 5.64 -3.22
CA VAL A 254 9.86 6.89 -2.49
C VAL A 254 9.52 6.61 -1.04
N ALA A 255 10.49 6.80 -0.14
CA ALA A 255 10.29 6.61 1.29
C ALA A 255 10.59 7.90 2.07
N LEU A 256 9.87 8.06 3.17
CA LEU A 256 10.13 9.05 4.21
C LEU A 256 10.26 8.30 5.54
N SER A 257 11.29 8.62 6.31
CA SER A 257 11.45 8.13 7.69
C SER A 257 11.96 9.25 8.59
N PRO A 258 11.77 9.19 9.92
CA PRO A 258 12.45 10.11 10.84
C PRO A 258 13.96 10.14 10.57
N ALA A 259 14.56 11.33 10.69
CA ALA A 259 15.99 11.49 10.48
C ALA A 259 16.79 10.59 11.43
N SER A 260 17.79 9.90 10.89
CA SER A 260 18.60 8.94 11.64
C SER A 260 20.09 9.10 11.34
N GLU A 261 20.88 9.47 12.36
CA GLU A 261 22.34 9.50 12.25
C GLU A 261 22.92 8.11 11.95
N THR A 262 22.25 7.02 12.39
CA THR A 262 22.67 5.65 12.03
C THR A 262 22.55 5.41 10.52
N VAL A 263 21.43 5.81 9.92
CA VAL A 263 21.22 5.68 8.47
C VAL A 263 22.20 6.57 7.72
N LYS A 264 22.34 7.83 8.14
CA LYS A 264 23.30 8.77 7.56
C LYS A 264 24.74 8.26 7.60
N ASN A 265 25.20 7.74 8.74
CA ASN A 265 26.54 7.17 8.90
C ASN A 265 26.75 5.91 8.07
N ARG A 266 25.70 5.10 7.88
CA ARG A 266 25.74 3.92 7.01
C ARG A 266 25.95 4.32 5.54
N PHE A 267 25.19 5.31 5.05
CA PHE A 267 25.26 5.73 3.65
C PHE A 267 26.46 6.62 3.35
N LYS A 268 26.94 7.41 4.32
CA LYS A 268 28.03 8.39 4.19
C LYS A 268 27.74 9.39 3.06
N PRO A 269 27.11 10.55 3.38
CA PRO A 269 26.81 11.57 2.38
C PRO A 269 28.02 11.90 1.50
N ASN A 270 27.82 11.92 0.18
CA ASN A 270 28.85 12.23 -0.83
C ASN A 270 28.54 13.50 -1.63
N THR A 271 27.43 14.16 -1.34
CA THR A 271 27.01 15.40 -1.99
C THR A 271 26.03 16.18 -1.10
N THR A 272 25.54 17.31 -1.62
CA THR A 272 24.43 18.05 -1.03
C THR A 272 23.36 18.31 -2.10
N ILE A 273 22.09 18.32 -1.68
CA ILE A 273 20.96 18.68 -2.54
C ILE A 273 20.13 19.71 -1.78
N ASP A 274 20.00 20.90 -2.37
CA ASP A 274 19.24 22.02 -1.82
C ASP A 274 19.62 22.32 -0.34
N GLY A 275 20.92 22.26 -0.03
CA GLY A 275 21.50 22.52 1.29
C GLY A 275 21.49 21.33 2.26
N HIS A 276 20.87 20.21 1.90
CA HIS A 276 20.83 19.01 2.74
C HIS A 276 21.95 18.02 2.38
N PRO A 277 22.62 17.40 3.37
CA PRO A 277 23.52 16.28 3.10
C PRO A 277 22.79 15.17 2.34
N ALA A 278 23.43 14.61 1.32
CA ALA A 278 22.83 13.58 0.50
C ALA A 278 23.84 12.49 0.12
N PHE A 279 23.33 11.28 -0.09
CA PHE A 279 24.04 10.18 -0.71
C PHE A 279 23.40 9.88 -2.07
N ASP A 280 24.19 9.99 -3.13
CA ASP A 280 23.78 9.76 -4.51
C ASP A 280 24.69 8.72 -5.16
N THR A 281 24.11 7.59 -5.54
CA THR A 281 24.82 6.46 -6.19
C THR A 281 25.43 6.80 -7.55
N ARG A 282 25.04 7.91 -8.17
CA ARG A 282 25.63 8.38 -9.45
C ARG A 282 27.01 9.02 -9.26
N LEU A 283 27.35 9.41 -8.04
CA LEU A 283 28.63 10.06 -7.71
C LEU A 283 29.57 9.06 -7.03
N PRO A 284 30.89 9.29 -7.06
CA PRO A 284 31.84 8.46 -6.31
C PRO A 284 31.45 8.38 -4.83
N HIS A 285 31.46 7.18 -4.24
CA HIS A 285 31.09 6.99 -2.84
C HIS A 285 31.79 5.80 -2.17
N PRO A 286 32.06 5.90 -0.85
CA PRO A 286 32.48 4.78 -0.01
C PRO A 286 31.30 4.03 0.64
N GLY A 287 30.07 4.48 0.40
CA GLY A 287 28.84 3.91 0.98
C GLY A 287 28.47 2.53 0.42
N PRO A 288 27.32 1.97 0.85
CA PRO A 288 26.87 0.63 0.45
C PRO A 288 26.87 0.47 -1.07
N THR A 289 27.46 -0.62 -1.55
CA THR A 289 27.40 -1.02 -2.97
C THR A 289 26.16 -1.86 -3.28
N ALA A 290 25.31 -2.13 -2.28
CA ALA A 290 24.05 -2.84 -2.45
C ALA A 290 23.19 -2.09 -3.48
N GLY A 291 23.08 -2.65 -4.69
CA GLY A 291 22.61 -1.93 -5.88
C GLY A 291 23.52 -2.10 -7.10
N ARG A 292 24.77 -2.59 -6.94
CA ARG A 292 25.62 -3.09 -8.02
C ARG A 292 25.12 -4.45 -8.58
N VAL A 293 23.87 -4.49 -9.03
CA VAL A 293 23.54 -5.21 -10.27
C VAL A 293 24.26 -4.42 -11.38
N PRO A 294 24.75 -5.01 -12.49
CA PRO A 294 25.61 -4.29 -13.44
C PRO A 294 25.12 -2.86 -13.73
N SER A 295 26.01 -1.92 -13.48
CA SER A 295 25.84 -0.53 -13.05
C SER A 295 25.21 0.45 -14.04
N SER A 296 24.11 0.11 -14.72
CA SER A 296 23.48 1.03 -15.69
C SER A 296 21.97 1.29 -15.48
N LYS A 297 21.28 0.51 -14.64
CA LYS A 297 19.80 0.54 -14.62
C LYS A 297 19.16 0.87 -13.27
N ALA A 298 19.91 1.25 -12.25
CA ALA A 298 19.37 1.67 -10.96
C ALA A 298 20.05 2.95 -10.46
N GLN A 299 19.28 3.81 -9.81
CA GLN A 299 19.76 5.02 -9.12
C GLN A 299 19.06 5.11 -7.77
N SER A 300 19.85 5.33 -6.73
CA SER A 300 19.40 5.61 -5.38
C SER A 300 19.89 6.98 -4.93
N LEU A 301 18.98 7.75 -4.34
CA LEU A 301 19.23 9.03 -3.71
C LEU A 301 18.67 9.01 -2.28
N HIS A 302 19.50 9.34 -1.30
CA HIS A 302 19.09 9.58 0.08
C HIS A 302 19.41 11.03 0.44
N VAL A 303 18.41 11.79 0.92
CA VAL A 303 18.60 13.16 1.40
C VAL A 303 18.25 13.20 2.88
N PHE A 304 19.18 13.70 3.69
CA PHE A 304 19.13 13.58 5.15
C PHE A 304 18.63 14.86 5.82
N GLY A 305 17.82 14.70 6.87
CA GLY A 305 17.42 15.79 7.76
C GLY A 305 16.46 16.84 7.17
N VAL A 306 15.78 16.54 6.06
CA VAL A 306 14.77 17.42 5.45
C VAL A 306 13.59 17.59 6.40
N ARG A 307 13.51 18.75 7.08
CA ARG A 307 12.50 19.02 8.14
C ARG A 307 12.46 17.95 9.23
N GLY A 308 13.60 17.34 9.55
CA GLY A 308 13.72 16.26 10.54
C GLY A 308 13.38 14.87 10.02
N PHE A 309 13.40 14.67 8.69
CA PHE A 309 13.17 13.40 8.01
C PHE A 309 14.30 13.06 7.05
N ASP A 310 14.51 11.78 6.84
CA ASP A 310 15.30 11.27 5.73
C ASP A 310 14.36 10.86 4.61
N ILE A 311 14.69 11.25 3.38
CA ILE A 311 13.96 10.87 2.17
C ILE A 311 14.84 9.94 1.35
N SER A 312 14.31 8.78 0.95
CA SER A 312 14.99 7.90 0.00
C SER A 312 14.18 7.75 -1.29
N ILE A 313 14.87 7.79 -2.42
CA ILE A 313 14.32 7.57 -3.75
C ILE A 313 15.17 6.50 -4.42
N ASP A 314 14.59 5.34 -4.68
CA ASP A 314 15.23 4.26 -5.45
C ASP A 314 14.46 4.06 -6.74
N ALA A 315 15.12 4.17 -7.87
CA ALA A 315 14.49 3.98 -9.17
C ALA A 315 15.32 3.03 -10.02
N ARG A 316 14.65 2.11 -10.70
CA ARG A 316 15.30 1.19 -11.65
C ARG A 316 14.43 0.89 -12.86
N GLY A 317 15.06 0.44 -13.94
CA GLY A 317 14.37 0.02 -15.16
C GLY A 317 13.59 1.16 -15.81
N GLU A 318 12.38 0.87 -16.26
CA GLU A 318 11.54 1.85 -16.97
C GLU A 318 11.16 3.08 -16.11
N PRO A 319 10.74 2.96 -14.84
CA PRO A 319 10.50 4.12 -13.98
C PRO A 319 11.69 5.09 -13.93
N LEU A 320 12.92 4.57 -13.90
CA LEU A 320 14.13 5.40 -13.92
C LEU A 320 14.30 6.13 -15.25
N GLN A 321 14.11 5.45 -16.38
CA GLN A 321 14.19 6.07 -17.71
C GLN A 321 13.20 7.22 -17.85
N ARG A 322 11.94 7.00 -17.41
CA ARG A 322 10.89 8.03 -17.41
C ARG A 322 11.25 9.21 -16.51
N LEU A 323 11.91 8.97 -15.38
CA LEU A 323 12.38 10.04 -14.49
C LEU A 323 13.49 10.89 -15.11
N GLN A 324 14.37 10.34 -15.95
CA GLN A 324 15.48 11.11 -16.55
C GLN A 324 15.00 12.33 -17.32
N ALA A 325 13.88 12.23 -18.04
CA ALA A 325 13.26 13.35 -18.74
C ALA A 325 12.84 14.52 -17.83
N SER A 326 12.76 14.29 -16.52
CA SER A 326 12.34 15.27 -15.50
C SER A 326 13.43 15.56 -14.45
N GLY A 327 14.70 15.31 -14.78
CA GLY A 327 15.86 15.53 -13.90
C GLY A 327 16.24 14.33 -13.02
N GLY A 328 15.74 13.13 -13.35
CA GLY A 328 16.05 11.89 -12.62
C GLY A 328 15.54 11.89 -11.18
N VAL A 329 16.22 11.14 -10.31
CA VAL A 329 15.87 11.04 -8.88
C VAL A 329 16.01 12.37 -8.13
N THR A 330 16.96 13.24 -8.49
CA THR A 330 17.10 14.60 -7.92
C THR A 330 15.94 15.50 -8.34
N GLY A 331 15.53 15.44 -9.61
CA GLY A 331 14.37 16.18 -10.08
C GLY A 331 13.10 15.79 -9.33
N LEU A 332 12.92 14.49 -9.06
CA LEU A 332 11.81 14.01 -8.24
C LEU A 332 11.88 14.49 -6.79
N PHE A 333 13.05 14.46 -6.16
CA PHE A 333 13.25 14.97 -4.79
C PHE A 333 12.74 16.40 -4.63
N ARG A 334 13.05 17.29 -5.59
CA ARG A 334 12.59 18.69 -5.58
C ARG A 334 11.08 18.86 -5.66
N ARG A 335 10.34 17.81 -6.02
CA ARG A 335 8.88 17.77 -6.10
C ARG A 335 8.23 16.99 -4.94
N ILE A 336 9.04 16.61 -3.95
CA ILE A 336 8.59 16.03 -2.69
C ILE A 336 8.44 17.16 -1.66
N THR A 337 7.24 17.31 -1.13
CA THR A 337 6.94 18.22 -0.03
C THR A 337 6.70 17.41 1.24
N VAL A 338 7.61 17.54 2.22
CA VAL A 338 7.39 17.02 3.58
C VAL A 338 6.42 17.95 4.30
N ILE A 339 5.30 17.41 4.76
CA ILE A 339 4.25 18.19 5.43
C ILE A 339 4.63 18.45 6.89
N GLY A 340 4.95 17.41 7.64
CA GLY A 340 5.35 17.52 9.04
C GLY A 340 5.08 16.25 9.86
N LYS A 341 5.32 16.35 11.17
CA LYS A 341 5.15 15.24 12.13
C LYS A 341 3.73 15.13 12.68
N ASP A 342 2.94 16.21 12.66
CA ASP A 342 1.58 16.21 13.21
C ASP A 342 0.61 15.52 12.22
N PRO A 343 -0.04 14.40 12.61
CA PRO A 343 -1.01 13.71 11.77
C PRO A 343 -2.22 14.56 11.36
N LYS A 344 -2.51 15.66 12.05
CA LYS A 344 -3.62 16.56 11.72
C LYS A 344 -3.40 17.31 10.41
N ASP A 345 -2.14 17.54 10.03
CA ASP A 345 -1.79 18.28 8.81
C ASP A 345 -1.61 17.37 7.60
N TRP A 346 -1.59 16.06 7.80
CA TRP A 346 -1.29 15.07 6.78
C TRP A 346 -2.32 15.07 5.64
N THR A 347 -1.88 14.71 4.44
CA THR A 347 -2.72 14.71 3.24
C THR A 347 -3.24 13.31 2.89
N THR A 348 -4.49 13.20 2.47
CA THR A 348 -5.07 11.97 1.89
C THR A 348 -4.79 11.82 0.39
N THR A 349 -4.09 12.79 -0.21
CA THR A 349 -3.71 12.82 -1.63
C THR A 349 -2.19 12.98 -1.79
N PRO A 350 -1.38 11.99 -1.35
CA PRO A 350 0.07 12.16 -1.30
C PRO A 350 0.74 12.04 -2.67
N LEU A 351 0.08 11.52 -3.70
CA LEU A 351 0.66 11.34 -5.04
C LEU A 351 -0.12 12.18 -6.06
N ARG A 352 0.56 12.99 -6.87
CA ARG A 352 -0.05 13.82 -7.92
C ARG A 352 0.74 13.84 -9.23
#